data_AF-X1PMY5-F1
#
_entry.id   AF-X1PMY5-F1
#
_cell.length_a   1.000
_cell.length_b   1.000
_cell.length_c   1.000
_cell.angle_alpha   90.00
_cell.angle_beta   90.00
_cell.angle_gamma   90.00
#
_symmetry.space_group_name_H-M   'P 1'
#
loop_
_entity.id
_entity.type
_entity.pdbx_description
1 polymer ?
#
loop_
_entity_poly.entity_id
_entity_poly.type
_entity_poly.pdbx_seq_one_letter_code
_entity_poly.pdbx_strand_id
1 'polypeptide(L)' 'MLFLNKDKLEERKDKLFMINASKEFVKGDPKNYIPEKAIARITDTFKNWCEEDNFSRIVGREEVNKRNYNISPRQMEC' A
#
# COMPACT_ATOMS: atom_id res chain seq x y z
N MET A 1 7.09 3.62 2.69
CA MET A 1 7.26 2.86 3.95
C MET A 1 7.24 1.39 3.61
N LEU A 2 8.04 0.55 4.27
CA LEU A 2 8.09 -0.89 4.01
C LEU A 2 7.83 -1.65 5.32
N PHE A 3 6.93 -2.62 5.27
CA PHE A 3 6.63 -3.51 6.39
C PHE A 3 6.98 -4.94 5.99
N LEU A 4 7.72 -5.64 6.85
CA LEU A 4 8.09 -7.04 6.65
C LEU A 4 7.55 -7.85 7.82
N ASN A 5 6.82 -8.91 7.49
CA ASN A 5 6.35 -9.89 8.45
C ASN A 5 6.82 -11.27 7.98
N LYS A 6 7.55 -11.99 8.84
CA LYS A 6 8.01 -13.36 8.58
C LYS A 6 6.89 -14.38 8.80
N ASP A 7 5.96 -14.10 9.71
CA ASP A 7 4.87 -14.99 10.09
C ASP A 7 3.56 -14.54 9.42
N LYS A 8 3.48 -14.76 8.11
CA LYS A 8 2.30 -14.43 7.30
C LYS A 8 1.31 -15.59 7.34
N LEU A 9 0.02 -15.24 7.42
CA LEU A 9 -1.08 -16.17 7.14
C LEU A 9 -0.86 -16.84 5.76
N GLU A 10 -1.25 -18.10 5.64
CA GLU A 10 -1.05 -18.89 4.42
C GLU A 10 -1.58 -18.18 3.17
N GLU A 11 -2.77 -17.58 3.27
CA GLU A 11 -3.44 -16.85 2.19
C GLU A 11 -2.68 -15.59 1.73
N ARG A 12 -1.75 -15.06 2.55
CA ARG A 12 -0.95 -13.85 2.32
C ARG A 12 0.49 -14.16 1.93
N LYS A 13 0.89 -15.44 1.92
CA LYS A 13 2.21 -15.86 1.46
C LYS A 13 2.37 -15.54 -0.03
N ASP A 14 3.61 -15.24 -0.43
CA ASP A 14 3.99 -14.83 -1.79
C ASP A 14 3.18 -13.65 -2.38
N LYS A 15 2.53 -12.86 -1.50
CA LYS A 15 1.81 -11.65 -1.87
C LYS A 15 2.41 -10.43 -1.17
N LEU A 16 2.33 -9.31 -1.86
CA LEU A 16 2.67 -7.98 -1.38
C LEU A 16 1.40 -7.15 -1.35
N PHE A 17 1.11 -6.52 -0.23
CA PHE A 17 0.02 -5.56 -0.16
C PHE A 17 0.59 -4.15 -0.29
N MET A 18 0.07 -3.40 -1.25
CA MET A 18 0.55 -2.07 -1.60
C MET A 18 -0.56 -1.05 -1.35
N ILE A 19 -0.20 0.08 -0.76
CA ILE A 19 -1.10 1.22 -0.54
C ILE A 19 -0.42 2.48 -1.08
N ASN A 20 -1.11 3.20 -1.96
CA ASN A 20 -0.71 4.50 -2.47
C ASN A 20 -1.35 5.64 -1.67
N ALA A 21 -0.70 6.01 -0.57
CA ALA A 21 -1.10 7.16 0.25
C ALA A 21 -0.55 8.51 -0.28
N SER A 22 -0.05 8.59 -1.52
CA SER A 22 0.61 9.81 -2.02
C SER A 22 -0.32 11.02 -2.13
N LYS A 23 -1.64 10.79 -2.23
CA LYS A 23 -2.67 11.84 -2.27
C LYS A 23 -3.35 12.06 -0.91
N GLU A 24 -3.04 11.24 0.09
CA GLU A 24 -3.66 11.26 1.41
C GLU A 24 -2.97 12.25 2.36
N PHE A 25 -2.77 13.49 1.90
CA PHE A 25 -2.20 14.55 2.72
C PHE A 25 -2.89 15.87 2.44
N VAL A 26 -2.87 16.76 3.43
CA VAL A 26 -3.29 18.15 3.29
C VAL A 26 -2.04 19.02 3.29
N LYS A 27 -2.00 19.99 2.36
CA LYS A 27 -0.97 21.03 2.36
C LYS A 27 -1.13 21.88 3.61
N GLY A 28 -0.14 21.84 4.49
CA GLY A 28 -0.01 22.79 5.58
C GLY A 28 1.10 23.77 5.26
N ASP A 29 1.04 24.94 5.89
CA ASP A 29 2.11 25.92 5.87
C ASP A 29 2.83 25.86 7.22
N PRO A 30 4.12 25.46 7.31
CA PRO A 30 5.08 25.21 6.23
C PRO A 30 5.21 23.74 5.78
N LYS A 31 4.50 22.79 6.42
CA LYS A 31 4.64 21.35 6.15
C LYS A 31 3.29 20.69 5.87
N ASN A 32 3.30 19.74 4.94
CA ASN A 32 2.17 18.83 4.71
C ASN A 32 1.93 17.96 5.96
N TYR A 33 0.67 17.68 6.24
CA TYR A 33 0.27 16.76 7.30
C TYR A 33 -0.76 15.76 6.79
N ILE A 34 -0.83 14.61 7.46
CA ILE A 34 -1.80 13.57 7.15
C ILE A 34 -2.96 13.74 8.13
N PRO A 35 -4.19 14.06 7.67
CA PRO A 35 -5.32 14.24 8.56
C PRO A 35 -5.74 12.90 9.19
N GLU A 36 -6.40 12.95 10.34
CA GLU A 36 -6.84 11.76 11.08
C GLU A 36 -7.71 10.81 10.23
N LYS A 37 -8.57 11.37 9.37
CA LYS A 37 -9.39 10.60 8.43
C LYS A 37 -8.55 9.81 7.42
N ALA A 38 -7.45 10.38 6.93
CA ALA A 38 -6.53 9.71 6.02
C ALA A 38 -5.76 8.59 6.74
N ILE A 39 -5.33 8.84 7.98
CA ILE A 39 -4.70 7.80 8.81
C ILE A 39 -5.68 6.64 9.03
N ALA A 40 -6.94 6.93 9.37
CA ALA A 40 -7.98 5.92 9.55
C ALA A 40 -8.17 5.09 8.28
N ARG A 41 -8.37 5.75 7.12
CA ARG A 41 -8.49 5.08 5.83
C ARG A 41 -7.31 4.14 5.53
N ILE A 42 -6.08 4.65 5.60
CA ILE A 42 -4.87 3.86 5.34
C ILE A 42 -4.80 2.65 6.29
N THR A 43 -5.12 2.87 7.57
CA THR A 43 -5.06 1.84 8.61
C THR A 43 -6.13 0.77 8.40
N ASP A 44 -7.35 1.16 8.07
CA ASP A 44 -8.45 0.24 7.83
C ASP A 44 -8.21 -0.59 6.57
N THR A 45 -7.76 0.04 5.48
CA THR A 45 -7.40 -0.67 4.24
C THR A 45 -6.26 -1.66 4.48
N PHE A 46 -5.27 -1.31 5.30
CA PHE A 46 -4.20 -2.23 5.72
C PHE A 46 -4.68 -3.39 6.59
N LYS A 47 -5.49 -3.12 7.60
CA LYS A 47 -6.01 -4.16 8.52
C LYS A 47 -6.92 -5.14 7.79
N ASN A 48 -7.80 -4.61 6.94
CA ASN A 48 -8.80 -5.39 6.22
C ASN A 48 -8.25 -6.06 4.96
N TRP A 49 -7.02 -5.71 4.52
CA TRP A 49 -6.42 -6.28 3.31
C TRP A 49 -7.32 -6.07 2.08
N CYS A 50 -7.89 -4.88 1.98
CA CYS A 50 -8.88 -4.52 0.97
C CYS A 50 -8.21 -3.89 -0.26
N GLU A 51 -8.63 -4.28 -1.46
CA GLU A 51 -8.22 -3.61 -2.70
C GLU A 51 -9.19 -2.47 -3.04
N GLU A 52 -8.63 -1.32 -3.35
CA GLU A 52 -9.36 -0.10 -3.71
C GLU A 52 -8.72 0.49 -4.96
N ASP A 53 -9.54 0.79 -5.95
CA ASP A 53 -9.10 1.37 -7.21
C ASP A 53 -8.29 2.67 -6.98
N ASN A 54 -7.09 2.73 -7.57
CA ASN A 54 -6.14 3.85 -7.40
C ASN A 54 -5.74 4.17 -5.94
N PHE A 55 -5.87 3.21 -5.03
CA PHE A 55 -5.41 3.38 -3.64
C PHE A 55 -4.69 2.16 -3.06
N SER A 56 -5.18 0.93 -3.28
CA SER A 56 -4.55 -0.28 -2.73
C SER A 56 -4.70 -1.48 -3.64
N ARG A 57 -3.69 -2.34 -3.64
CA ARG A 57 -3.63 -3.53 -4.48
C ARG A 57 -2.85 -4.65 -3.81
N ILE A 58 -3.29 -5.88 -4.05
CA ILE A 58 -2.57 -7.09 -3.68
C ILE A 58 -1.83 -7.58 -4.92
N VAL A 59 -0.51 -7.59 -4.84
CA VAL A 59 0.36 -8.03 -5.95
C VAL A 59 0.98 -9.37 -5.60
N GLY A 60 0.79 -10.35 -6.49
CA GLY A 60 1.41 -11.67 -6.36
C GLY A 60 2.89 -11.66 -6.77
N ARG A 61 3.67 -12.59 -6.24
CA ARG A 61 5.12 -12.74 -6.53
C ARG A 61 5.42 -12.86 -8.02
N GLU A 62 4.57 -13.56 -8.78
CA GLU A 62 4.71 -13.71 -10.23
C GLU A 62 4.63 -12.35 -10.96
N GLU A 63 3.73 -11.47 -10.55
CA GLU A 63 3.62 -10.13 -11.14
C GLU A 63 4.84 -9.27 -10.77
N VAL A 64 5.30 -9.35 -9.53
CA VAL A 64 6.53 -8.67 -9.08
C VAL A 64 7.74 -9.13 -9.92
N ASN A 65 7.84 -10.43 -10.19
CA ASN A 65 8.90 -11.02 -11.01
C ASN A 65 8.86 -10.48 -12.45
N LYS A 66 7.67 -10.46 -13.08
CA LYS A 66 7.47 -9.89 -14.43
C LYS A 66 7.88 -8.42 -14.53
N ARG A 67 7.76 -7.66 -13.44
CA ARG A 67 8.15 -6.25 -13.35
C ARG A 67 9.59 -6.06 -12.83
N ASN A 68 10.43 -7.09 -12.89
CA ASN A 68 11.82 -7.08 -12.46
C ASN A 68 12.00 -6.59 -11.01
N TYR A 69 11.11 -7.04 -10.12
CA TYR A 69 11.10 -6.68 -8.70
C TYR A 69 10.91 -5.19 -8.41
N ASN A 70 10.41 -4.40 -9.37
CA ASN A 70 10.10 -3.01 -9.14
C ASN A 70 8.80 -2.89 -8.32
N ILE A 71 8.92 -2.44 -7.07
CA ILE A 71 7.83 -2.32 -6.09
C ILE A 71 7.39 -0.87 -5.86
N SER A 72 7.64 0.03 -6.82
CA SER A 72 7.15 1.41 -6.75
C SER A 72 5.61 1.44 -6.88
N PRO A 73 4.86 2.05 -5.95
CA PRO A 73 3.39 2.14 -6.02
C PRO A 73 2.88 2.70 -7.36
N ARG A 74 3.60 3.68 -7.93
CA ARG A 74 3.26 4.27 -9.23
C ARG A 74 3.31 3.27 -10.39
N GLN A 75 4.27 2.34 -10.39
CA GLN A 75 4.42 1.37 -11.47
C GLN A 75 3.49 0.17 -11.32
N MET A 76 3.00 -0.08 -10.12
CA MET A 76 2.07 -1.16 -9.80
C MET A 76 0.60 -0.74 -9.94
N GLU A 77 0.35 0.47 -10.47
CA GLU A 77 -0.99 1.04 -10.66
C GLU A 77 -1.84 0.95 -9.38
N CYS A 78 -1.18 1.17 -8.24
CA CYS A 78 -1.83 1.36 -6.95
C CYS A 78 -2.09 2.83 -6.72
#